data_AF-A0A0J6W538-F1
#
_entry.id   AF-A0A0J6W538-F1
#
_cell.length_a   1.000
_cell.length_b   1.000
_cell.length_c   1.000
_cell.angle_alpha   90.00
_cell.angle_beta   90.00
_cell.angle_gamma   90.00
#
_symmetry.space_group_name_H-M   'P 1'
#
loop_
_entity.id
_entity.type
_entity.pdbx_description
1 polymer ?
#
loop_
_entity_poly.entity_id
_entity_poly.type
_entity_poly.pdbx_seq_one_letter_code
_entity_poly.pdbx_strand_id
1 'polypeptide(L)' 'MSTFRQQAIQALYEGSLADVGDRNPYAGRSLTLAKLWHRGYMRMLSVRIECGPAMQRYRAGRAEAEDDSDR' A
#
# COMPACT_ATOMS: atom_id res chain seq x y z
N MET A 1 -5.82 28.90 6.39
CA MET A 1 -5.12 28.40 5.19
C MET A 1 -4.22 27.24 5.61
N SER A 2 -4.45 26.03 5.09
CA SER A 2 -3.59 24.88 5.43
C SER A 2 -2.24 25.01 4.72
N THR A 3 -1.14 24.73 5.43
CA THR A 3 0.21 24.76 4.83
C THR A 3 0.38 23.62 3.83
N PHE A 4 1.33 23.74 2.90
CA PHE A 4 1.64 22.66 1.95
C PHE A 4 2.02 21.36 2.67
N ARG A 5 2.77 21.45 3.78
CA ARG A 5 3.13 20.29 4.60
C ARG A 5 1.90 19.56 5.14
N GLN A 6 0.92 20.30 5.63
CA GLN A 6 -0.33 19.72 6.14
C GLN A 6 -1.10 19.00 5.02
N GLN A 7 -1.22 19.62 3.84
CA GLN A 7 -1.86 19.00 2.67
C GLN A 7 -1.11 17.75 2.20
N ALA A 8 0.22 17.78 2.21
CA ALA A 8 1.06 16.63 1.86
C ALA A 8 0.87 15.44 2.83
N ILE A 9 0.82 15.72 4.14
CA ILE A 9 0.55 14.70 5.17
C ILE A 9 -0.85 14.13 4.99
N GLN A 10 -1.84 14.99 4.75
CA GLN A 10 -3.22 14.58 4.52
C GLN A 10 -3.34 13.66 3.28
N ALA A 11 -2.78 14.07 2.14
CA ALA A 11 -2.83 13.25 0.92
C ALA A 11 -2.22 11.86 1.15
N LEU A 12 -1.06 11.78 1.82
CA LEU A 12 -0.43 10.51 2.17
C LEU A 12 -1.32 9.64 3.07
N TYR A 13 -1.91 10.25 4.11
CA TYR A 13 -2.78 9.56 5.06
C TYR A 13 -4.05 9.04 4.39
N GLU A 14 -4.72 9.87 3.60
CA GLU A 14 -5.91 9.48 2.83
C GLU A 14 -5.62 8.30 1.90
N GLY A 15 -4.46 8.29 1.24
CA GLY A 15 -4.05 7.15 0.42
C GLY A 15 -3.94 5.86 1.23
N SER A 16 -3.42 5.92 2.45
CA SER A 16 -3.31 4.74 3.32
C SER A 16 -4.63 4.22 3.88
N LEU A 17 -5.68 5.06 3.86
CA LEU A 17 -7.04 4.70 4.29
C LEU A 17 -7.97 4.31 3.15
N ALA A 18 -7.55 4.51 1.90
CA ALA A 18 -8.38 4.23 0.74
C ALA A 18 -8.68 2.74 0.56
N ASP A 19 -9.76 2.43 -0.15
CA ASP A 19 -10.15 1.09 -0.53
C ASP A 19 -9.65 0.69 -1.92
N VAL A 20 -9.56 -0.62 -2.16
CA VAL A 20 -9.08 -1.16 -3.44
C VAL A 20 -9.98 -0.69 -4.57
N GLY A 21 -9.39 -0.03 -5.56
CA GLY A 21 -10.11 0.52 -6.70
C GLY A 21 -10.50 2.00 -6.55
N ASP A 22 -10.28 2.60 -5.38
CA ASP A 22 -10.52 4.02 -5.18
C ASP A 22 -9.71 4.88 -6.15
N ARG A 23 -10.37 5.92 -6.66
CA ARG A 23 -9.73 6.89 -7.56
C ARG A 23 -8.99 7.93 -6.74
N ASN A 24 -7.78 8.28 -7.19
CA ASN A 24 -6.97 9.31 -6.55
C ASN A 24 -7.66 10.70 -6.68
N PRO A 25 -8.10 11.33 -5.57
CA PRO A 25 -8.87 12.58 -5.63
C PRO A 25 -8.01 13.79 -6.05
N TYR A 26 -6.69 13.66 -6.01
CA TYR A 26 -5.73 14.70 -6.39
C TYR A 26 -5.30 14.61 -7.87
N ALA A 27 -5.72 13.56 -8.58
CA ALA A 27 -5.44 13.39 -10.00
C ALA A 27 -5.98 14.59 -10.79
N GLY A 28 -5.12 15.20 -11.63
CA GLY A 28 -5.45 16.41 -12.40
C GLY A 28 -5.51 17.72 -11.59
N ARG A 29 -5.41 17.67 -10.24
CA ARG A 29 -5.40 18.87 -9.38
C ARG A 29 -3.99 19.24 -8.93
N SER A 30 -3.20 18.25 -8.53
CA SER A 30 -1.80 18.44 -8.10
C SER A 30 -1.02 17.14 -8.26
N LEU A 31 0.02 17.16 -9.10
CA LEU A 31 0.88 16.00 -9.32
C LEU A 31 1.55 15.53 -8.02
N THR A 32 2.01 16.47 -7.19
CA THR A 32 2.73 16.15 -5.96
C THR A 32 1.80 15.48 -4.93
N LEU A 33 0.60 16.03 -4.72
CA LEU A 33 -0.37 15.42 -3.82
C LEU A 33 -0.86 14.06 -4.34
N ALA A 34 -1.06 13.95 -5.66
CA ALA A 34 -1.43 12.67 -6.27
C ALA A 34 -0.37 11.59 -6.03
N LYS A 35 0.93 11.90 -6.15
CA LYS A 35 2.02 10.95 -5.86
C LYS A 35 2.06 10.55 -4.39
N LEU A 36 1.80 11.49 -3.46
CA LEU A 36 1.77 11.19 -2.03
C LEU A 36 0.60 10.29 -1.66
N TRP A 37 -0.59 10.58 -2.17
CA TRP A 37 -1.75 9.71 -2.01
C TRP A 37 -1.48 8.32 -2.57
N HIS A 38 -0.91 8.24 -3.79
CA HIS A 38 -0.59 6.95 -4.40
C HIS A 38 0.41 6.14 -3.57
N ARG A 39 1.41 6.79 -2.96
CA ARG A 39 2.34 6.13 -2.04
C ARG A 39 1.62 5.54 -0.81
N GLY A 40 0.67 6.27 -0.23
CA GLY A 40 -0.16 5.75 0.86
C GLY A 40 -0.97 4.53 0.43
N TYR A 41 -1.59 4.63 -0.75
CA TYR A 41 -2.40 3.56 -1.35
C TYR A 41 -1.59 2.29 -1.63
N MET A 42 -0.39 2.43 -2.22
CA MET A 42 0.50 1.28 -2.44
C MET A 42 0.93 0.62 -1.13
N ARG A 43 1.23 1.40 -0.09
CA ARG A 43 1.54 0.85 1.24
C ARG A 43 0.36 0.05 1.80
N MET A 44 -0.87 0.57 1.68
CA MET A 44 -2.07 -0.14 2.09
C MET A 44 -2.23 -1.47 1.32
N LEU A 45 -2.03 -1.47 -0.01
CA LEU A 45 -2.09 -2.68 -0.82
C LEU A 45 -1.04 -3.71 -0.40
N SER A 46 0.22 -3.29 -0.19
CA SER A 46 1.28 -4.19 0.28
C SER A 46 0.90 -4.86 1.58
N VAL A 47 0.35 -4.13 2.57
CA VAL A 47 -0.10 -4.72 3.83
C VAL A 47 -1.23 -5.74 3.59
N ARG A 48 -2.25 -5.40 2.80
CA ARG A 48 -3.36 -6.33 2.50
C ARG A 48 -2.86 -7.62 1.82
N ILE A 49 -1.90 -7.50 0.91
CA ILE A 49 -1.33 -8.65 0.18
C ILE A 49 -0.42 -9.47 1.10
N GLU A 50 0.52 -8.83 1.80
CA GLU A 50 1.59 -9.50 2.52
C GLU A 50 1.17 -10.09 3.86
N CYS A 51 0.17 -9.48 4.52
CA CYS A 51 -0.27 -9.90 5.85
C CYS A 51 -1.52 -10.80 5.81
N GLY A 52 -2.07 -11.09 4.63
CA GLY A 52 -3.25 -11.91 4.47
C GLY A 52 -3.00 -13.41 4.74
N PRO A 53 -4.03 -14.18 5.17
CA PRO A 53 -3.91 -15.62 5.39
C PRO A 53 -3.43 -16.41 4.18
N ALA A 54 -3.79 -15.97 2.97
CA ALA A 54 -3.33 -16.58 1.73
C ALA A 54 -1.81 -16.49 1.57
N MET A 55 -1.22 -15.32 1.88
CA MET A 55 0.23 -15.13 1.80
C MET A 55 0.96 -15.90 2.89
N GLN A 56 0.38 -16.00 4.09
CA GLN A 56 0.93 -16.84 5.16
C GLN A 56 1.01 -18.31 4.73
N ARG A 57 -0.06 -18.86 4.15
CA ARG A 57 -0.07 -20.23 3.62
C ARG A 57 0.93 -20.42 2.48
N TYR A 58 1.00 -19.46 1.56
CA TYR A 58 1.98 -19.49 0.47
C TYR A 58 3.42 -19.54 0.98
N ARG A 59 3.76 -18.69 1.97
CA ARG A 59 5.09 -18.66 2.59
C ARG A 59 5.40 -19.96 3.34
N ALA A 60 4.44 -20.52 4.07
CA ALA A 60 4.62 -21.79 4.77
C ALA A 60 4.95 -22.94 3.81
N GLY A 61 4.15 -23.13 2.75
CA GLY A 61 4.41 -24.18 1.78
C GLY A 61 5.71 -23.98 0.98
N ARG A 62 6.14 -22.73 0.78
CA ARG A 62 7.45 -22.45 0.16
C ARG A 62 8.60 -22.88 1.07
N ALA A 63 8.54 -22.57 2.36
CA ALA A 63 9.56 -22.95 3.33
C ALA A 63 9.69 -24.48 3.44
N GLU A 64 8.55 -25.20 3.44
CA GLU A 64 8.55 -26.67 3.44
C GLU A 64 9.25 -27.27 2.20
N ALA A 65 9.07 -26.66 1.02
CA ALA A 65 9.71 -27.12 -0.22
C ALA A 65 11.22 -26.81 -0.27
N GLU A 66 11.64 -25.69 0.34
CA GLU A 66 13.05 -25.33 0.50
C GLU A 66 13.75 -26.34 1.45
N ASP A 67 13.13 -26.65 2.59
CA ASP A 67 13.64 -27.65 3.54
C ASP A 67 13.76 -29.07 2.94
N ASP A 68 12.82 -29.50 2.09
CA ASP A 68 12.87 -30.80 1.41
C ASP A 68 13.99 -30.87 0.36
N SER A 69 14.30 -29.74 -0.28
CA SER A 69 15.37 -29.66 -1.30
C SER A 69 16.77 -29.69 -0.69
N ASP A 70 16.93 -29.18 0.54
CA ASP A 70 18.21 -29.11 1.25
C ASP A 70 18.54 -30.40 2.04
N ARG A 71 17.61 -31.37 2.10
CA ARG A 71 17.73 -32.64 2.83
C ARG A 71 18.28 -33.78 2.00
#